data_AF-A0A251TWA5-F1
#
_entry.id   AF-A0A251TWA5-F1
#
_cell.length_a   1.000
_cell.length_b   1.000
_cell.length_c   1.000
_cell.angle_alpha   90.00
_cell.angle_beta   90.00
_cell.angle_gamma   90.00
#
_symmetry.space_group_name_H-M   'P 1'
#
loop_
_entity.id
_entity.type
_entity.pdbx_description
1 polymer ?
#
loop_
_entity_poly.entity_id
_entity_poly.type
_entity_poly.pdbx_seq_one_letter_code
_entity_poly.pdbx_strand_id
1 'polypeptide(L)'
;MDIRSKARTLNNISKWEERVCINSGRKFFKPKVSGSITPAVGMLFKSFDEAFAFYQRYALAAGFSARKNTSWKNVCGLVKIRYIVCSKEGFHVSKEIDSGSVENSKTIVRRNRGSKRVGCNAHVKLILENNNMFKIYYFEEEHNHIFVEDEDIHFLPAARSIDYVKESFISGLSAINIGPVKTFNIMKTMYGGFGEVGASKVDCKNYRRDLNLYIGEYDAEMVVRRLIRKKECY
;
A
#
# COMPACT_ATOMS: atom_id res chain seq x y z
N MET A 1 18.18 33.99 30.66
CA MET A 1 17.94 34.92 29.55
C MET A 1 17.31 34.12 28.42
N ASP A 2 15.98 34.10 28.42
CA ASP A 2 15.15 33.36 27.48
C ASP A 2 15.12 34.06 26.12
N ILE A 3 15.55 33.35 25.08
CA ILE A 3 15.36 33.75 23.68
C ILE A 3 14.78 32.56 22.93
N ARG A 4 13.49 32.31 23.13
CA ARG A 4 12.64 31.67 22.10
C ARG A 4 11.14 31.77 22.37
N SER A 5 10.66 32.92 22.83
CA SER A 5 9.26 33.30 22.68
C SER A 5 9.13 34.25 21.48
N LYS A 6 8.90 33.71 20.28
CA LYS A 6 8.31 34.49 19.17
C LYS A 6 7.72 33.57 18.10
N ALA A 7 6.38 33.63 18.05
CA ALA A 7 5.53 33.49 16.88
C ALA A 7 5.51 32.14 16.12
N ARG A 8 4.49 31.33 16.40
CA ARG A 8 3.80 30.52 15.37
C ARG A 8 2.29 30.62 15.56
N THR A 9 1.74 31.79 15.31
CA THR A 9 0.36 31.89 14.81
C THR A 9 0.41 31.56 13.32
N LEU A 10 0.53 30.26 13.02
CA LEU A 10 0.16 29.76 11.70
C LEU A 10 -1.35 29.61 11.74
N ASN A 11 -2.06 30.33 10.86
CA ASN A 11 -3.45 30.06 10.57
C ASN A 11 -3.60 28.56 10.32
N ASN A 12 -4.21 27.85 11.25
CA ASN A 12 -4.41 26.40 11.17
C ASN A 12 -5.53 26.14 10.16
N ILE A 13 -5.22 26.31 8.87
CA ILE A 13 -6.13 25.96 7.79
C ILE A 13 -6.24 24.45 7.80
N SER A 14 -7.39 23.94 8.23
CA SER A 14 -7.64 22.50 8.30
C SER A 14 -7.34 21.86 6.94
N LYS A 15 -6.51 20.80 6.94
CA LYS A 15 -6.09 20.03 5.76
C LYS A 15 -7.26 19.36 5.03
N TRP A 16 -8.42 19.26 5.68
CA TRP A 16 -9.65 18.75 5.10
C TRP A 16 -10.85 19.58 5.53
N GLU A 17 -11.94 19.42 4.79
CA GLU A 17 -13.28 19.89 5.15
C GLU A 17 -14.03 18.78 5.88
N GLU A 18 -14.65 19.11 6.99
CA GLU A 18 -15.51 18.19 7.76
C GLU A 18 -16.98 18.53 7.52
N ARG A 19 -17.79 17.51 7.22
CA ARG A 19 -19.24 17.59 7.15
C ARG A 19 -19.85 16.57 8.09
N VAL A 20 -20.92 16.95 8.79
CA VAL A 20 -21.70 16.03 9.62
C VAL A 20 -23.07 15.80 8.96
N CYS A 21 -23.46 14.53 8.79
CA CYS A 21 -24.79 14.18 8.33
C CYS A 21 -25.80 14.42 9.46
N ILE A 22 -26.75 15.34 9.24
CA ILE A 22 -27.74 15.77 10.25
C ILE A 22 -28.55 14.57 10.78
N ASN A 23 -28.94 13.65 9.92
CA ASN A 23 -29.84 12.55 10.29
C ASN A 23 -29.12 11.40 11.02
N SER A 24 -27.82 11.20 10.80
CA SER A 24 -27.08 10.03 11.32
C SER A 24 -25.94 10.39 12.27
N GLY A 25 -25.59 11.67 12.40
CA GLY A 25 -24.41 12.13 13.13
C GLY A 25 -23.06 11.69 12.52
N ARG A 26 -23.08 10.98 11.38
CA ARG A 26 -21.87 10.48 10.73
C ARG A 26 -21.05 11.63 10.15
N LYS A 27 -19.74 11.58 10.41
CA LYS A 27 -18.77 12.55 9.91
C LYS A 27 -18.19 12.10 8.57
N PHE A 28 -18.03 13.07 7.69
CA PHE A 28 -17.47 12.93 6.38
C PHE A 28 -16.36 13.96 6.17
N PHE A 29 -15.30 13.55 5.48
CA PHE A 29 -14.08 14.33 5.34
C PHE A 29 -13.70 14.40 3.85
N LYS A 30 -13.41 15.61 3.37
CA LYS A 30 -12.87 15.84 2.02
C LYS A 30 -11.50 16.50 2.11
N PRO A 31 -10.47 15.95 1.45
CA PRO A 31 -9.13 16.50 1.58
C PRO A 31 -8.99 17.78 0.75
N LYS A 32 -8.29 18.79 1.28
CA LYS A 32 -7.98 20.02 0.54
C LYS A 32 -6.65 19.84 -0.18
N VAL A 33 -6.71 19.32 -1.39
CA VAL A 33 -5.53 19.09 -2.24
C VAL A 33 -5.59 20.01 -3.46
N SER A 34 -4.44 20.47 -3.96
CA SER A 34 -4.42 21.33 -5.15
C SER A 34 -5.02 20.62 -6.36
N GLY A 35 -5.88 21.33 -7.11
CA GLY A 35 -6.60 20.76 -8.25
C GLY A 35 -5.73 20.11 -9.34
N SER A 36 -4.43 20.45 -9.43
CA SER A 36 -3.50 19.84 -10.38
C SER A 36 -3.22 18.35 -10.13
N ILE A 37 -3.43 17.87 -8.90
CA ILE A 37 -3.27 16.45 -8.54
C ILE A 37 -4.57 15.82 -8.05
N THR A 38 -5.68 16.56 -8.04
CA THR A 38 -7.00 16.03 -7.69
C THR A 38 -7.59 15.27 -8.88
N PRO A 39 -8.08 14.04 -8.69
CA PRO A 39 -8.74 13.29 -9.76
C PRO A 39 -9.97 14.02 -10.29
N ALA A 40 -10.11 14.04 -11.61
CA ALA A 40 -11.28 14.58 -12.28
C ALA A 40 -11.91 13.54 -13.21
N VAL A 41 -13.23 13.55 -13.31
CA VAL A 41 -13.96 12.74 -14.29
C VAL A 41 -13.56 13.20 -15.69
N GLY A 42 -13.23 12.24 -16.55
CA GLY A 42 -12.76 12.47 -17.92
C GLY A 42 -11.24 12.37 -18.09
N MET A 43 -10.44 12.35 -17.02
CA MET A 43 -8.99 12.16 -17.13
C MET A 43 -8.64 10.82 -17.78
N LEU A 44 -7.66 10.84 -18.68
CA LEU A 44 -7.20 9.70 -19.47
C LEU A 44 -5.77 9.28 -19.08
N PHE A 45 -5.53 7.97 -19.05
CA PHE A 45 -4.24 7.36 -18.74
C PHE A 45 -3.91 6.26 -19.75
N LYS A 46 -2.62 6.09 -20.05
CA LYS A 46 -2.15 5.06 -21.00
C LYS A 46 -2.18 3.67 -20.38
N SER A 47 -2.10 3.58 -19.05
CA SER A 47 -2.16 2.31 -18.34
C SER A 47 -2.89 2.45 -17.00
N PHE A 48 -3.36 1.31 -16.48
CA PHE A 48 -3.93 1.26 -15.14
C PHE A 48 -2.90 1.60 -14.05
N ASP A 49 -1.63 1.25 -14.26
CA ASP A 49 -0.56 1.55 -13.32
C ASP A 49 -0.23 3.05 -13.28
N GLU A 50 -0.31 3.75 -14.41
CA GLU A 50 -0.19 5.20 -14.47
C GLU A 50 -1.33 5.88 -13.71
N ALA A 51 -2.58 5.44 -13.94
CA ALA A 51 -3.73 5.93 -13.18
C ALA A 51 -3.62 5.63 -11.69
N PHE A 52 -3.12 4.45 -11.33
CA PHE A 52 -2.86 4.07 -9.95
C PHE A 52 -1.80 4.96 -9.31
N ALA A 53 -0.69 5.22 -9.98
CA ALA A 53 0.35 6.12 -9.51
C ALA A 53 -0.16 7.55 -9.35
N PHE A 54 -0.99 8.04 -10.27
CA PHE A 54 -1.65 9.33 -10.15
C PHE A 54 -2.55 9.40 -8.90
N TYR A 55 -3.46 8.44 -8.73
CA TYR A 55 -4.36 8.42 -7.56
C TYR A 55 -3.60 8.18 -6.25
N GLN A 56 -2.49 7.45 -6.28
CA GLN A 56 -1.63 7.24 -5.12
C GLN A 56 -0.93 8.55 -4.69
N ARG A 57 -0.50 9.40 -5.64
CA ARG A 57 0.05 10.74 -5.34
C ARG A 57 -0.99 11.64 -4.70
N TYR A 58 -2.21 11.65 -5.25
CA TYR A 58 -3.36 12.33 -4.64
C TYR A 58 -3.60 11.82 -3.21
N ALA A 59 -3.66 10.50 -3.03
CA ALA A 59 -3.90 9.89 -1.74
C ALA A 59 -2.84 10.29 -0.71
N LEU A 60 -1.57 10.28 -1.12
CA LEU A 60 -0.46 10.66 -0.25
C LEU A 60 -0.54 12.13 0.18
N ALA A 61 -0.80 13.05 -0.76
CA ALA A 61 -0.99 14.47 -0.46
C ALA A 61 -2.21 14.70 0.45
N ALA A 62 -3.28 13.95 0.25
CA ALA A 62 -4.47 13.96 1.09
C ALA A 62 -4.25 13.34 2.49
N GLY A 63 -3.20 12.54 2.70
CA GLY A 63 -2.95 11.84 3.97
C GLY A 63 -3.62 10.47 4.09
N PHE A 64 -3.80 9.74 3.00
CA PHE A 64 -4.22 8.34 3.02
C PHE A 64 -3.40 7.49 2.02
N SER A 65 -3.66 6.18 2.00
CA SER A 65 -3.10 5.28 0.98
C SER A 65 -4.21 4.68 0.17
N ALA A 66 -4.01 4.55 -1.14
CA ALA A 66 -4.92 3.84 -2.01
C ALA A 66 -4.47 2.39 -2.24
N ARG A 67 -5.39 1.56 -2.72
CA ARG A 67 -5.13 0.18 -3.13
C ARG A 67 -5.92 -0.16 -4.40
N LYS A 68 -5.37 -1.08 -5.19
CA LYS A 68 -6.08 -1.71 -6.30
C LYS A 68 -7.22 -2.58 -5.73
N ASN A 69 -8.40 -2.52 -6.32
CA ASN A 69 -9.52 -3.40 -5.98
C ASN A 69 -9.92 -4.28 -7.18
N THR A 70 -10.83 -5.21 -6.94
CA THR A 70 -11.30 -6.18 -7.94
C THR A 70 -11.76 -5.47 -9.21
N SER A 71 -11.33 -5.99 -10.35
CA SER A 71 -11.73 -5.51 -11.67
C SER A 71 -12.95 -6.25 -12.18
N TRP A 72 -13.85 -5.54 -12.87
CA TRP A 72 -14.98 -6.16 -13.53
C TRP A 72 -14.66 -6.43 -15.00
N LYS A 73 -14.96 -7.66 -15.44
CA LYS A 73 -14.79 -8.16 -16.80
C LYS A 73 -16.15 -8.32 -17.47
N ASN A 74 -16.24 -8.00 -18.76
CA ASN A 74 -17.37 -8.35 -19.60
C ASN A 74 -17.48 -9.88 -19.77
N VAL A 75 -18.60 -10.34 -20.34
CA VAL A 75 -18.86 -11.74 -20.72
C VAL A 75 -17.74 -12.33 -21.59
N CYS A 76 -17.13 -11.54 -22.48
CA CYS A 76 -15.99 -11.95 -23.31
C CYS A 76 -14.64 -11.97 -22.56
N GLY A 77 -14.61 -11.81 -21.23
CA GLY A 77 -13.39 -11.82 -20.42
C GLY A 77 -12.55 -10.53 -20.43
N LEU A 78 -12.92 -9.55 -21.28
CA LEU A 78 -12.26 -8.24 -21.36
C LEU A 78 -12.55 -7.40 -20.12
N VAL A 79 -11.49 -6.93 -19.44
CA VAL A 79 -11.63 -6.06 -18.26
C VAL A 79 -12.13 -4.69 -18.70
N LYS A 80 -13.39 -4.39 -18.39
CA LYS A 80 -14.01 -3.11 -18.77
C LYS A 80 -13.83 -2.07 -17.67
N ILE A 81 -13.92 -2.47 -16.40
CA ILE A 81 -13.90 -1.53 -15.27
C ILE A 81 -12.83 -1.93 -14.25
N ARG A 82 -12.02 -0.95 -13.83
CA ARG A 82 -11.02 -1.07 -12.78
C ARG A 82 -11.34 -0.11 -11.63
N TYR A 83 -10.98 -0.49 -10.42
CA TYR A 83 -11.24 0.29 -9.21
C TYR A 83 -9.92 0.58 -8.49
N ILE A 84 -9.75 1.83 -8.08
CA ILE A 84 -8.73 2.23 -7.12
C ILE A 84 -9.45 2.83 -5.92
N VAL A 85 -9.24 2.25 -4.74
CA VAL A 85 -10.04 2.53 -3.55
C VAL A 85 -9.15 2.98 -2.40
N CYS A 86 -9.73 3.64 -1.40
CA CYS A 86 -9.05 3.89 -0.13
C CYS A 86 -8.56 2.58 0.52
N SER A 87 -7.41 2.60 1.17
CA SER A 87 -6.89 1.47 1.94
C SER A 87 -7.83 1.01 3.06
N LYS A 88 -8.67 1.92 3.58
CA LYS A 88 -9.71 1.62 4.57
C LYS A 88 -11.08 1.26 3.96
N GLU A 89 -11.16 1.04 2.64
CA GLU A 89 -12.40 0.65 1.94
C GLU A 89 -12.91 -0.73 2.36
N GLY A 90 -14.25 -0.83 2.41
CA GLY A 90 -15.00 -2.04 2.73
C GLY A 90 -14.95 -2.38 4.22
N PHE A 91 -15.58 -3.49 4.59
CA PHE A 91 -15.45 -4.08 5.92
C PHE A 91 -14.64 -5.36 5.83
N HIS A 92 -13.93 -5.70 6.90
CA HIS A 92 -13.26 -6.97 6.95
C HIS A 92 -14.27 -8.07 7.25
N VAL A 93 -14.42 -8.99 6.31
CA VAL A 93 -15.13 -10.25 6.55
C VAL A 93 -14.08 -11.26 6.99
N SER A 94 -14.12 -11.67 8.25
CA SER A 94 -13.39 -12.84 8.71
C SER A 94 -13.98 -14.05 7.99
N LYS A 95 -13.27 -14.60 7.01
CA LYS A 95 -13.64 -15.91 6.48
C LYS A 95 -13.15 -16.97 7.47
N GLU A 96 -14.10 -17.67 8.08
CA GLU A 96 -13.85 -19.02 8.57
C GLU A 96 -13.51 -19.86 7.35
N ILE A 97 -12.31 -20.44 7.33
CA ILE A 97 -11.94 -21.39 6.28
C ILE A 97 -12.30 -22.75 6.85
N ASP A 98 -13.43 -23.29 6.42
CA ASP A 98 -13.69 -24.72 6.57
C ASP A 98 -12.53 -25.46 5.94
N SER A 99 -11.76 -26.12 6.78
CA SER A 99 -10.66 -26.96 6.34
C SER A 99 -11.31 -28.15 5.65
N GLY A 100 -11.32 -28.13 4.32
CA GLY A 100 -11.56 -29.32 3.52
C GLY A 100 -10.71 -30.47 4.09
N SER A 101 -11.40 -31.52 4.49
CA SER A 101 -10.92 -32.77 5.05
C SER A 101 -9.59 -33.22 4.45
N VAL A 102 -8.49 -32.97 5.17
CA VAL A 102 -7.27 -33.76 5.09
C VAL A 102 -6.71 -33.87 6.50
N GLU A 103 -6.81 -35.08 7.06
CA GLU A 103 -6.30 -35.51 8.35
C GLU A 103 -4.77 -35.36 8.42
N ASN A 104 -4.27 -34.13 8.58
CA ASN A 104 -2.96 -33.75 9.17
C ASN A 104 -2.57 -32.27 8.95
N SER A 105 -3.53 -31.38 8.68
CA SER A 105 -3.21 -29.96 8.56
C SER A 105 -3.27 -29.29 9.95
N LYS A 106 -2.10 -29.01 10.53
CA LYS A 106 -1.97 -28.01 11.61
C LYS A 106 -2.81 -26.81 11.20
N THR A 107 -3.85 -26.49 11.95
CA THR A 107 -4.68 -25.31 11.77
C THR A 107 -3.74 -24.13 11.55
N ILE A 108 -3.70 -23.59 10.33
CA ILE A 108 -2.95 -22.37 10.04
C ILE A 108 -3.77 -21.26 10.71
N VAL A 109 -3.57 -21.09 12.01
CA VAL A 109 -4.07 -19.95 12.77
C VAL A 109 -3.35 -18.74 12.21
N ARG A 110 -3.93 -18.13 11.16
CA ARG A 110 -3.47 -16.83 10.68
C ARG A 110 -3.57 -15.89 11.87
N ARG A 111 -2.44 -15.30 12.27
CA ARG A 111 -2.42 -14.27 13.33
C ARG A 111 -3.56 -13.30 13.07
N ASN A 112 -4.44 -13.14 14.04
CA ASN A 112 -5.56 -12.20 13.97
C ASN A 112 -4.98 -10.78 13.81
N ARG A 113 -4.86 -10.32 12.57
CA ARG A 113 -4.44 -8.96 12.24
C ARG A 113 -5.72 -8.15 12.16
N GLY A 114 -5.96 -7.30 13.16
CA GLY A 114 -7.05 -6.33 13.12
C GLY A 114 -7.04 -5.58 11.78
N SER A 115 -8.18 -5.55 11.12
CA SER A 115 -8.32 -4.83 9.86
C SER A 115 -8.37 -3.33 10.10
N LYS A 116 -7.70 -2.56 9.24
CA LYS A 116 -7.80 -1.09 9.20
C LYS A 116 -8.99 -0.59 8.37
N ARG A 117 -9.79 -1.50 7.81
CA ARG A 117 -10.95 -1.17 6.96
C ARG A 117 -12.14 -0.74 7.81
N VAL A 118 -12.70 0.41 7.50
CA VAL A 118 -13.77 1.08 8.27
C VAL A 118 -15.02 1.34 7.44
N GLY A 119 -15.17 0.65 6.30
CA GLY A 119 -16.26 0.87 5.36
C GLY A 119 -16.14 2.16 4.57
N CYS A 120 -14.92 2.66 4.33
CA CYS A 120 -14.72 3.86 3.53
C CYS A 120 -15.22 3.67 2.10
N ASN A 121 -15.90 4.67 1.54
CA ASN A 121 -16.42 4.63 0.18
C ASN A 121 -15.61 5.49 -0.80
N ALA A 122 -14.49 6.09 -0.41
CA ALA A 122 -13.69 6.91 -1.32
C ALA A 122 -12.97 6.04 -2.37
N HIS A 123 -13.17 6.35 -3.65
CA HIS A 123 -12.61 5.59 -4.77
C HIS A 123 -12.70 6.32 -6.12
N VAL A 124 -11.88 5.88 -7.07
CA VAL A 124 -12.05 6.17 -8.50
C VAL A 124 -12.39 4.89 -9.26
N LYS A 125 -13.30 5.03 -10.23
CA LYS A 125 -13.62 3.97 -11.20
C LYS A 125 -13.09 4.36 -12.57
N LEU A 126 -12.38 3.43 -13.19
CA LEU A 126 -11.81 3.60 -14.51
C LEU A 126 -12.47 2.65 -15.50
N ILE A 127 -12.73 3.16 -16.70
CA ILE A 127 -13.21 2.38 -17.83
C ILE A 127 -12.14 2.35 -18.91
N LEU A 128 -11.95 1.19 -19.56
CA LEU A 128 -11.11 1.08 -20.74
C LEU A 128 -11.91 1.55 -21.96
N GLU A 129 -11.45 2.61 -22.62
CA GLU A 129 -12.03 3.14 -23.85
C GLU A 129 -11.47 2.44 -25.10
N ASN A 130 -12.13 2.62 -26.25
CA ASN A 130 -11.78 1.97 -27.52
C ASN A 130 -10.38 2.35 -28.05
N ASN A 131 -9.87 3.52 -27.65
CA ASN A 131 -8.50 3.97 -27.91
C ASN A 131 -7.46 3.29 -27.00
N ASN A 132 -7.86 2.26 -26.24
CA ASN A 132 -7.04 1.52 -25.30
C ASN A 132 -6.49 2.37 -24.14
N MET A 133 -7.15 3.50 -23.83
CA MET A 133 -6.83 4.35 -22.68
C MET A 133 -7.81 4.12 -21.53
N PHE A 134 -7.32 4.30 -20.30
CA PHE A 134 -8.16 4.26 -19.10
C PHE A 134 -8.70 5.65 -18.79
N LYS A 135 -10.02 5.77 -18.72
CA LYS A 135 -10.71 7.01 -18.36
C LYS A 135 -11.30 6.92 -16.96
N ILE A 136 -11.09 7.94 -16.12
CA ILE A 136 -11.86 8.09 -14.88
C ILE A 136 -13.29 8.48 -15.26
N TYR A 137 -14.26 7.61 -15.00
CA TYR A 137 -15.67 7.91 -15.27
C TYR A 137 -16.47 8.22 -14.00
N TYR A 138 -15.92 7.90 -12.83
CA TYR A 138 -16.53 8.18 -11.54
C TYR A 138 -15.45 8.42 -10.48
N PHE A 139 -15.67 9.42 -9.64
CA PHE A 139 -14.81 9.76 -8.51
C PHE A 139 -15.66 10.08 -7.29
N GLU A 140 -15.48 9.30 -6.23
CA GLU A 140 -16.00 9.58 -4.89
C GLU A 140 -14.84 10.08 -4.03
N GLU A 141 -14.88 11.37 -3.72
CA GLU A 141 -13.86 12.08 -2.96
C GLU A 141 -14.07 11.97 -1.45
N GLU A 142 -15.29 11.71 -1.00
CA GLU A 142 -15.66 11.83 0.41
C GLU A 142 -15.26 10.59 1.23
N HIS A 143 -14.61 10.81 2.37
CA HIS A 143 -14.16 9.78 3.30
C HIS A 143 -15.00 9.78 4.59
N ASN A 144 -15.13 8.62 5.23
CA ASN A 144 -15.78 8.48 6.54
C ASN A 144 -14.76 8.32 7.70
N HIS A 145 -13.52 8.74 7.47
CA HIS A 145 -12.44 8.71 8.46
C HIS A 145 -11.51 9.90 8.25
N ILE A 146 -10.84 10.31 9.33
CA ILE A 146 -9.81 11.34 9.28
C ILE A 146 -8.61 10.89 8.44
N PHE A 147 -7.89 11.87 7.91
CA PHE A 147 -6.63 11.69 7.21
C PHE A 147 -5.44 11.71 8.18
N VAL A 148 -4.28 11.28 7.69
CA VAL A 148 -3.01 11.33 8.42
C VAL A 148 -2.38 12.71 8.25
N GLU A 149 -1.92 13.27 9.37
CA GLU A 149 -1.19 14.53 9.42
C GLU A 149 0.19 14.41 8.76
N ASP A 150 0.76 15.54 8.36
CA ASP A 150 2.01 15.57 7.58
C ASP A 150 3.19 14.95 8.35
N GLU A 151 3.22 15.11 9.67
CA GLU A 151 4.23 14.52 10.55
C GLU A 151 4.22 12.99 10.49
N ASP A 152 3.06 12.38 10.25
CA ASP A 152 2.84 10.93 10.29
C ASP A 152 2.70 10.29 8.90
N ILE A 153 2.75 11.08 7.81
CA ILE A 153 2.63 10.59 6.42
C ILE A 153 3.64 9.47 6.14
N HIS A 154 4.85 9.56 6.69
CA HIS A 154 5.92 8.58 6.49
C HIS A 154 5.56 7.16 7.00
N PHE A 155 4.56 7.02 7.88
CA PHE A 155 4.05 5.72 8.31
C PHE A 155 3.08 5.08 7.30
N LEU A 156 2.52 5.86 6.38
CA LEU A 156 1.63 5.35 5.34
C LEU A 156 2.39 4.36 4.44
N PRO A 157 1.80 3.20 4.08
CA PRO A 157 2.41 2.29 3.12
C PRO A 157 2.77 2.96 1.78
N ALA A 158 1.98 3.95 1.36
CA ALA A 158 2.22 4.71 0.14
C ALA A 158 3.53 5.52 0.15
N ALA A 159 3.97 5.96 1.34
CA ALA A 159 5.16 6.79 1.53
C ALA A 159 6.44 5.96 1.69
N ARG A 160 6.31 4.62 1.82
CA ARG A 160 7.41 3.73 2.16
C ARG A 160 7.85 2.92 0.96
N SER A 161 9.15 2.85 0.74
CA SER A 161 9.75 2.01 -0.29
C SER A 161 11.09 1.46 0.18
N ILE A 162 11.35 0.22 -0.23
CA ILE A 162 12.68 -0.38 -0.16
C ILE A 162 13.30 -0.15 -1.54
N ASP A 163 14.22 0.79 -1.64
CA ASP A 163 14.97 1.09 -2.86
C ASP A 163 16.24 0.26 -2.93
N TYR A 164 16.90 0.29 -4.08
CA TYR A 164 18.13 -0.48 -4.32
C TYR A 164 19.21 -0.27 -3.24
N VAL A 165 19.37 0.95 -2.74
CA VAL A 165 20.35 1.27 -1.68
C VAL A 165 19.98 0.53 -0.38
N LYS A 166 18.72 0.59 0.03
CA LYS A 166 18.22 -0.15 1.22
C LYS A 166 18.30 -1.65 1.00
N GLU A 167 17.98 -2.15 -0.20
CA GLU A 167 18.09 -3.57 -0.56
C GLU A 167 19.52 -4.09 -0.41
N SER A 168 20.49 -3.39 -0.99
CA SER A 168 21.92 -3.70 -0.89
C SER A 168 22.37 -3.69 0.57
N PHE A 169 21.95 -2.69 1.34
CA PHE A 169 22.26 -2.59 2.76
C PHE A 169 21.66 -3.75 3.58
N ILE A 170 20.39 -4.11 3.33
CA ILE A 170 19.73 -5.25 3.99
C ILE A 170 20.45 -6.56 3.65
N SER A 171 20.84 -6.75 2.39
CA SER A 171 21.52 -7.96 1.92
C SER A 171 22.94 -8.07 2.47
N GLY A 172 23.71 -6.97 2.44
CA GLY A 172 25.07 -6.91 2.97
C GLY A 172 25.12 -7.21 4.47
N LEU A 173 24.22 -6.59 5.26
CA LEU A 173 24.13 -6.88 6.69
C LEU A 173 23.62 -8.30 6.97
N SER A 174 22.77 -8.86 6.12
CA SER A 174 22.35 -10.26 6.25
C SER A 174 23.51 -11.24 6.05
N ALA A 175 24.49 -10.93 5.20
CA ALA A 175 25.66 -11.78 4.96
C ALA A 175 26.55 -11.93 6.20
N ILE A 176 26.53 -10.93 7.10
CA ILE A 176 27.22 -10.96 8.40
C ILE A 176 26.27 -11.34 9.55
N ASN A 177 25.18 -12.05 9.26
CA ASN A 177 24.19 -12.54 10.24
C ASN A 177 23.46 -11.43 11.02
N ILE A 178 23.39 -10.21 10.50
CA ILE A 178 22.58 -9.15 11.07
C ILE A 178 21.18 -9.20 10.45
N GLY A 179 20.19 -9.58 11.27
CA GLY A 179 18.80 -9.71 10.83
C GLY A 179 18.12 -8.38 10.52
N PRO A 180 17.02 -8.41 9.74
CA PRO A 180 16.38 -7.21 9.16
C PRO A 180 15.90 -6.17 10.17
N VAL A 181 15.60 -6.57 11.42
CA VAL A 181 15.21 -5.63 12.49
C VAL A 181 16.40 -4.79 12.94
N LYS A 182 17.56 -5.42 13.14
CA LYS A 182 18.79 -4.72 13.54
C LYS A 182 19.26 -3.83 12.38
N THR A 183 19.20 -4.31 11.15
CA THR A 183 19.45 -3.52 9.94
C THR A 183 18.59 -2.26 9.90
N PHE A 184 17.28 -2.38 10.16
CA PHE A 184 16.40 -1.21 10.22
C PHE A 184 16.82 -0.20 11.29
N ASN A 185 17.18 -0.66 12.49
CA ASN A 185 17.62 0.24 13.56
C ASN A 185 18.94 0.94 13.21
N ILE A 186 19.86 0.25 12.53
CA ILE A 186 21.10 0.86 12.01
C ILE A 186 20.75 1.94 11.00
N MET A 187 19.88 1.64 10.02
CA MET A 187 19.41 2.64 9.06
C MET A 187 18.77 3.84 9.79
N LYS A 188 17.86 3.61 10.73
CA LYS A 188 17.25 4.67 11.53
C LYS A 188 18.31 5.59 12.18
N THR A 189 19.36 5.02 12.76
CA THR A 189 20.45 5.81 13.35
C THR A 189 21.22 6.60 12.30
N MET A 190 21.52 6.00 11.15
CA MET A 190 22.26 6.64 10.04
C MET A 190 21.47 7.78 9.37
N TYR A 191 20.16 7.58 9.17
CA TYR A 191 19.28 8.53 8.50
C TYR A 191 18.73 9.61 9.45
N GLY A 192 18.94 9.48 10.77
CA GLY A 192 18.56 10.51 11.73
C GLY A 192 17.13 10.41 12.29
N GLY A 193 16.40 9.34 11.99
CA GLY A 193 15.05 9.14 12.52
C GLY A 193 14.23 8.11 11.77
N PHE A 194 12.95 7.98 12.12
CA PHE A 194 12.04 7.02 11.49
C PHE A 194 11.51 7.51 10.14
N GLY A 195 11.20 8.80 10.02
CA GLY A 195 10.64 9.39 8.80
C GLY A 195 11.65 9.47 7.67
N GLU A 196 12.92 9.65 8.02
CA GLU A 196 14.02 9.88 7.10
C GLU A 196 14.47 8.59 6.41
N VAL A 197 14.22 7.42 7.02
CA VAL A 197 14.53 6.12 6.41
C VAL A 197 13.61 5.85 5.21
N GLY A 198 12.38 6.35 5.22
CA GLY A 198 11.40 6.06 4.15
C GLY A 198 11.00 4.58 4.06
N ALA A 199 11.22 3.81 5.12
CA ALA A 199 10.82 2.41 5.23
C ALA A 199 10.56 2.05 6.70
N SER A 200 10.05 0.85 6.95
CA SER A 200 9.83 0.32 8.29
C SER A 200 10.58 -0.99 8.52
N LYS A 201 10.76 -1.36 9.79
CA LYS A 201 11.23 -2.68 10.20
C LYS A 201 10.43 -3.83 9.57
N VAL A 202 9.15 -3.63 9.29
CA VAL A 202 8.29 -4.65 8.66
C VAL A 202 8.61 -4.78 7.18
N ASP A 203 8.94 -3.68 6.51
CA ASP A 203 9.32 -3.70 5.09
C ASP A 203 10.66 -4.43 4.91
N CYS A 204 11.64 -4.19 5.79
CA CYS A 204 12.90 -4.96 5.78
C CYS A 204 12.67 -6.47 5.99
N LYS A 205 11.72 -6.84 6.87
CA LYS A 205 11.34 -8.25 7.08
C LYS A 205 10.66 -8.83 5.84
N ASN A 206 9.73 -8.09 5.24
CA ASN A 206 9.01 -8.52 4.04
C ASN A 206 9.99 -8.72 2.88
N TYR A 207 10.88 -7.75 2.63
CA TYR A 207 11.93 -7.85 1.62
C TYR A 207 12.80 -9.10 1.81
N ARG A 208 13.31 -9.33 3.03
CA ARG A 208 14.13 -10.51 3.32
C ARG A 208 13.37 -11.82 3.09
N ARG A 209 12.09 -11.87 3.46
CA ARG A 209 11.20 -13.01 3.22
C ARG A 209 11.02 -13.25 1.72
N ASP A 210 10.75 -12.20 0.95
CA ASP A 210 10.49 -12.29 -0.49
C ASP A 210 11.74 -12.73 -1.25
N LEU A 211 12.90 -12.20 -0.87
CA LEU A 211 14.20 -12.62 -1.39
C LEU A 211 14.50 -14.10 -1.08
N ASN A 212 14.15 -14.59 0.11
CA ASN A 212 14.27 -16.02 0.44
C ASN A 212 13.33 -16.91 -0.38
N LEU A 213 12.09 -16.46 -0.61
CA LEU A 213 11.14 -17.21 -1.43
C LEU A 213 11.64 -17.31 -2.87
N TYR A 214 12.11 -16.19 -3.42
CA TYR A 214 12.73 -16.15 -4.74
C TYR A 214 13.90 -17.14 -4.81
N ILE A 215 14.91 -17.02 -3.92
CA ILE A 215 16.06 -17.93 -3.90
C ILE A 215 15.61 -19.39 -3.76
N GLY A 216 14.66 -19.70 -2.87
CA GLY A 216 14.18 -21.06 -2.64
C GLY A 216 13.53 -21.70 -3.86
N GLU A 217 12.82 -20.93 -4.70
CA GLU A 217 12.26 -21.43 -5.97
C GLU A 217 13.37 -21.86 -6.95
N TYR A 218 14.43 -21.06 -7.08
CA TYR A 218 15.57 -21.40 -7.96
C TYR A 218 16.47 -22.49 -7.39
N ASP A 219 16.59 -22.58 -6.06
CA ASP A 219 17.37 -23.63 -5.41
C ASP A 219 16.72 -25.01 -5.65
N ALA A 220 15.38 -25.06 -5.64
CA ALA A 220 14.63 -26.25 -6.04
C ALA A 220 14.85 -26.59 -7.53
N GLU A 221 14.84 -25.61 -8.42
CA GLU A 221 15.15 -25.81 -9.84
C GLU A 221 16.59 -26.33 -10.05
N MET A 222 17.56 -25.80 -9.30
CA MET A 222 18.94 -26.27 -9.30
C MET A 222 19.07 -27.72 -8.83
N VAL A 223 18.33 -28.12 -7.79
CA VAL A 223 18.26 -29.51 -7.32
C VAL A 223 17.64 -30.41 -8.40
N VAL A 224 16.54 -29.99 -9.03
CA VAL A 224 15.90 -30.74 -10.12
C VAL A 224 16.86 -30.91 -11.31
N ARG A 225 17.54 -29.85 -11.77
CA ARG A 225 18.55 -29.94 -12.84
C ARG A 225 19.72 -30.86 -12.47
N ARG A 226 20.11 -30.90 -11.19
CA ARG A 226 21.13 -31.84 -10.70
C ARG A 226 20.64 -33.29 -10.75
N LEU A 227 19.38 -33.54 -10.42
CA LEU A 227 18.78 -34.88 -10.47
C LEU A 227 18.55 -35.36 -11.91
N ILE A 228 18.13 -34.48 -12.82
CA ILE A 228 17.97 -34.79 -14.26
C ILE A 228 19.33 -35.18 -14.87
N ARG A 229 20.38 -34.39 -14.64
CA ARG A 229 21.74 -34.75 -15.10
C ARG A 229 22.22 -36.09 -14.59
N LYS A 230 21.88 -36.47 -13.35
CA LYS A 230 22.20 -37.80 -12.82
C LYS A 230 21.42 -38.93 -13.50
N LYS A 231 20.23 -38.65 -14.04
CA LYS A 231 19.40 -39.63 -14.75
C LYS A 231 19.86 -39.85 -16.20
N GLU A 232 20.44 -38.83 -16.83
CA GLU A 232 21.00 -38.91 -18.20
C GLU A 232 22.39 -39.55 -18.26
N CYS A 233 23.07 -39.70 -17.12
CA CYS A 233 24.35 -40.40 -17.01
C CYS A 233 24.21 -41.90 -16.71
N TYR A 234 23.02 -42.47 -16.85
CA TYR A 234 22.74 -43.92 -16.78
C TYR A 234 22.01 -44.38 -18.04
#